data_AF-A0A5B7VA72-F1
#
_entry.id   AF-A0A5B7VA72-F1
#
_cell.length_a   1.000
_cell.length_b   1.000
_cell.length_c   1.000
_cell.angle_alpha   90.00
_cell.angle_beta   90.00
_cell.angle_gamma   90.00
#
_symmetry.space_group_name_H-M   'P 1'
#
loop_
_entity.id
_entity.type
_entity.pdbx_description
1 polymer ?
#
loop_
_entity_poly.entity_id
_entity_poly.type
_entity_poly.pdbx_seq_one_letter_code
_entity_poly.pdbx_strand_id
1 'polypeptide(L)'
;MPYERVDIPFPVRRAPGAQQADDAVVAWLEEEGLLLGADQAGYFASMRTGLCAALTYPGARGRHLELAALMIAFGLLVDDQADSATESARDILEDLLDLLIDDAPELTKARTAVGAAWCSLWPTLGAGMSLQWRVRARRDLTRMWQTNLGEQHLLSPADYLEWRRANVGLPVFLDLNERVGHYELPKSARNSAVVRDLEEESFRMFALLNDLFSLESERVRGEVRNMVTVLEATTGCTREQAIGDVRCMVRDAGQRFLYLEQRLPALAATLDAPGAAALSFHVQAMRDLPRGAYEWLRLGTARYSDSGAHSAYDSGYARPGARRVPRHVAFVPDGNRRWARARGVSMAEGLCQGAARFAPVLSWCAEAGVEVVTLWLSSPDNVAKRPPEQVEAALEYTRQAVETLASSARYRLVPIGDLSLLPQPFTKVLEDARIRTAQVGGMVVNLACSYNGTWDILQAAQACAGWDGPTREQFEASLATAGQPPVELVVRTSGERRLSGFMLWQAAEAELQFTDVLWPDFGRVQWELTLTDFAARKQRGGA
;
A
#
# COMPACT_ATOMS: atom_id res chain seq x y z
N MET A 1 -2.08 -37.71 -4.68
CA MET A 1 -1.22 -37.45 -5.86
C MET A 1 -1.01 -35.93 -5.88
N PRO A 2 0.20 -35.35 -5.87
CA PRO A 2 0.94 -35.26 -7.13
C PRO A 2 2.44 -34.92 -6.97
N TYR A 3 3.33 -35.90 -6.85
CA TYR A 3 4.75 -35.65 -7.17
C TYR A 3 5.32 -36.81 -7.98
N GLU A 4 4.55 -37.31 -8.94
CA GLU A 4 5.21 -38.03 -10.03
C GLU A 4 6.13 -37.04 -10.74
N ARG A 5 7.38 -37.46 -10.85
CA ARG A 5 8.49 -36.69 -11.39
C ARG A 5 8.11 -36.18 -12.78
N VAL A 6 8.02 -34.87 -12.94
CA VAL A 6 7.93 -34.25 -14.27
C VAL A 6 9.33 -34.27 -14.89
N ASP A 7 9.43 -34.78 -16.11
CA ASP A 7 10.72 -34.90 -16.80
C ASP A 7 11.07 -33.58 -17.50
N ILE A 8 12.00 -32.85 -16.89
CA ILE A 8 12.63 -31.65 -17.48
C ILE A 8 14.08 -32.01 -17.73
N PRO A 9 14.57 -32.00 -18.98
CA PRO A 9 15.84 -32.61 -19.35
C PRO A 9 17.07 -31.74 -19.01
N PHE A 10 16.97 -30.92 -17.97
CA PHE A 10 18.01 -30.00 -17.53
C PHE A 10 18.42 -30.28 -16.09
N PRO A 11 19.71 -30.22 -15.76
CA PRO A 11 20.17 -30.38 -14.38
C PRO A 11 19.74 -29.19 -13.52
N VAL A 12 19.45 -29.44 -12.24
CA VAL A 12 19.21 -28.37 -11.27
C VAL A 12 20.50 -27.60 -10.99
N ARG A 13 20.41 -26.28 -10.95
CA ARG A 13 21.46 -25.37 -10.49
C ARG A 13 20.88 -24.44 -9.44
N ARG A 14 21.72 -23.96 -8.53
CA ARG A 14 21.28 -23.09 -7.44
C ARG A 14 22.35 -22.06 -7.08
N ALA A 15 21.95 -20.79 -6.96
CA ALA A 15 22.79 -19.73 -6.40
C ALA A 15 22.91 -19.86 -4.86
N PRO A 16 24.06 -19.51 -4.26
CA PRO A 16 24.15 -19.31 -2.82
C PRO A 16 23.38 -18.04 -2.41
N GLY A 17 22.97 -17.96 -1.14
CA GLY A 17 22.34 -16.75 -0.58
C GLY A 17 20.81 -16.69 -0.68
N ALA A 18 20.13 -17.81 -0.95
CA ALA A 18 18.66 -17.87 -1.03
C ALA A 18 17.97 -17.28 0.23
N GLN A 19 18.43 -17.65 1.43
CA GLN A 19 17.84 -17.15 2.68
C GLN A 19 18.01 -15.63 2.82
N GLN A 20 19.19 -15.10 2.50
CA GLN A 20 19.43 -13.66 2.54
C GLN A 20 18.51 -12.91 1.57
N ALA A 21 18.24 -13.51 0.40
CA ALA A 21 17.30 -12.94 -0.56
C ALA A 21 15.84 -13.03 -0.08
N ASP A 22 15.46 -14.11 0.62
CA ASP A 22 14.14 -14.21 1.27
C ASP A 22 13.96 -13.12 2.33
N ASP A 23 14.97 -12.92 3.19
CA ASP A 23 14.95 -11.90 4.24
C ASP A 23 14.87 -10.48 3.64
N ALA A 24 15.60 -10.23 2.55
CA ALA A 24 15.57 -8.95 1.83
C ALA A 24 14.21 -8.65 1.19
N VAL A 25 13.50 -9.68 0.71
CA VAL A 25 12.14 -9.52 0.16
C VAL A 25 11.17 -9.07 1.24
N VAL A 26 11.18 -9.72 2.42
CA VAL A 26 10.28 -9.35 3.52
C VAL A 26 10.59 -7.93 3.98
N ALA A 27 11.86 -7.60 4.20
CA ALA A 27 12.27 -6.25 4.60
C ALA A 27 11.81 -5.19 3.58
N TRP A 28 11.98 -5.45 2.28
CA TRP A 28 11.53 -4.53 1.23
C TRP A 28 10.01 -4.37 1.23
N LEU A 29 9.24 -5.46 1.36
CA LEU A 29 7.78 -5.38 1.44
C LEU A 29 7.31 -4.57 2.65
N GLU A 30 7.99 -4.68 3.80
CA GLU A 30 7.72 -3.85 4.99
C GLU A 30 8.06 -2.37 4.75
N GLU A 31 9.24 -2.08 4.18
CA GLU A 31 9.68 -0.72 3.86
C GLU A 31 8.75 -0.03 2.86
N GLU A 32 8.23 -0.77 1.88
CA GLU A 32 7.27 -0.29 0.89
C GLU A 32 5.82 -0.28 1.40
N GLY A 33 5.55 -0.57 2.68
CA GLY A 33 4.18 -0.56 3.23
C GLY A 33 3.24 -1.61 2.62
N LEU A 34 3.82 -2.62 1.96
CA LEU A 34 3.11 -3.73 1.33
C LEU A 34 2.80 -4.86 2.32
N LEU A 35 3.01 -4.65 3.63
CA LEU A 35 2.64 -5.57 4.70
C LEU A 35 1.91 -4.83 5.83
N LEU A 36 0.79 -5.40 6.28
CA LEU A 36 -0.07 -4.86 7.34
C LEU A 36 0.24 -5.42 8.73
N GLY A 37 1.00 -6.50 8.80
CA GLY A 37 1.32 -7.17 10.05
C GLY A 37 2.14 -8.44 9.87
N ALA A 38 2.49 -9.06 11.00
CA ALA A 38 3.39 -10.22 11.06
C ALA A 38 2.86 -11.44 10.29
N ASP A 39 1.54 -11.61 10.17
CA ASP A 39 0.94 -12.73 9.45
C ASP A 39 1.21 -12.65 7.93
N GLN A 40 1.10 -11.45 7.34
CA GLN A 40 1.44 -11.23 5.94
C GLN A 40 2.95 -11.39 5.69
N ALA A 41 3.79 -10.89 6.61
CA ALA A 41 5.23 -11.10 6.55
C ALA A 41 5.59 -12.60 6.56
N GLY A 42 4.93 -13.37 7.45
CA GLY A 42 5.05 -14.82 7.52
C GLY A 42 4.60 -15.53 6.22
N TYR A 43 3.50 -15.09 5.61
CA TYR A 43 3.05 -15.60 4.32
C TYR A 43 4.08 -15.36 3.21
N PHE A 44 4.56 -14.13 3.03
CA PHE A 44 5.56 -13.81 2.01
C PHE A 44 6.89 -14.56 2.22
N ALA A 45 7.35 -14.69 3.48
CA ALA A 45 8.50 -15.52 3.82
C ALA A 45 8.29 -17.00 3.43
N SER A 46 7.09 -17.52 3.67
CA SER A 46 6.75 -18.91 3.37
C SER A 46 6.59 -19.21 1.87
N MET A 47 6.48 -18.19 1.02
CA MET A 47 6.57 -18.35 -0.44
C MET A 47 7.99 -18.64 -0.93
N ARG A 48 9.02 -18.28 -0.15
CA ARG A 48 10.43 -18.59 -0.42
C ARG A 48 10.89 -18.09 -1.80
N THR A 49 10.61 -16.82 -2.11
CA THR A 49 10.91 -16.21 -3.41
C THR A 49 12.41 -16.04 -3.66
N GLY A 50 13.22 -15.92 -2.61
CA GLY A 50 14.67 -16.00 -2.64
C GLY A 50 15.18 -17.40 -3.00
N LEU A 51 14.52 -18.47 -2.54
CA LEU A 51 14.79 -19.82 -3.06
C LEU A 51 14.40 -19.95 -4.54
N CYS A 52 13.25 -19.42 -4.94
CA CYS A 52 12.83 -19.40 -6.34
C CYS A 52 13.89 -18.71 -7.21
N ALA A 53 14.30 -17.49 -6.83
CA ALA A 53 15.33 -16.72 -7.50
C ALA A 53 16.66 -17.48 -7.59
N ALA A 54 17.06 -18.17 -6.51
CA ALA A 54 18.31 -18.92 -6.50
C ALA A 54 18.30 -20.10 -7.48
N LEU A 55 17.13 -20.70 -7.73
CA LEU A 55 16.96 -21.83 -8.63
C LEU A 55 16.79 -21.39 -10.09
N THR A 56 16.09 -20.28 -10.34
CA THR A 56 15.83 -19.75 -11.70
C THR A 56 16.94 -18.85 -12.22
N TYR A 57 17.72 -18.23 -11.33
CA TYR A 57 18.88 -17.38 -11.65
C TYR A 57 20.16 -17.90 -10.97
N PRO A 58 20.62 -19.12 -11.28
CA PRO A 58 21.75 -19.76 -10.58
C PRO A 58 23.10 -19.03 -10.74
N GLY A 59 23.21 -18.10 -11.70
CA GLY A 59 24.36 -17.21 -11.87
C GLY A 59 24.35 -15.95 -11.00
N ALA A 60 23.19 -15.54 -10.46
CA ALA A 60 23.05 -14.30 -9.71
C ALA A 60 23.70 -14.41 -8.32
N ARG A 61 24.24 -13.29 -7.79
CA ARG A 61 24.92 -13.21 -6.49
C ARG A 61 24.61 -11.89 -5.79
N GLY A 62 24.57 -11.90 -4.45
CA GLY A 62 24.33 -10.72 -3.60
C GLY A 62 23.11 -9.93 -4.06
N ARG A 63 23.27 -8.61 -4.20
CA ARG A 63 22.21 -7.67 -4.66
C ARG A 63 21.50 -8.06 -5.95
N HIS A 64 22.13 -8.82 -6.84
CA HIS A 64 21.49 -9.26 -8.08
C HIS A 64 20.53 -10.44 -7.85
N LEU A 65 20.85 -11.30 -6.88
CA LEU A 65 19.94 -12.35 -6.44
C LEU A 65 18.78 -11.75 -5.64
N GLU A 66 19.06 -10.77 -4.77
CA GLU A 66 18.03 -10.00 -4.05
C GLU A 66 17.08 -9.31 -5.03
N LEU A 67 17.59 -8.60 -6.04
CA LEU A 67 16.76 -7.99 -7.10
C LEU A 67 15.87 -9.02 -7.81
N ALA A 68 16.40 -10.20 -8.12
CA ALA A 68 15.60 -11.25 -8.74
C ALA A 68 14.48 -11.76 -7.84
N ALA A 69 14.77 -11.94 -6.54
CA ALA A 69 13.78 -12.33 -5.54
C ALA A 69 12.69 -11.27 -5.36
N LEU A 70 13.06 -9.99 -5.32
CA LEU A 70 12.14 -8.85 -5.24
C LEU A 70 11.19 -8.82 -6.44
N MET A 71 11.72 -8.96 -7.66
CA MET A 71 10.90 -8.99 -8.87
C MET A 71 9.93 -10.18 -8.90
N ILE A 72 10.38 -11.36 -8.47
CA ILE A 72 9.49 -12.52 -8.32
C ILE A 72 8.40 -12.22 -7.29
N ALA A 73 8.76 -11.75 -6.10
CA ALA A 73 7.81 -11.45 -5.03
C ALA A 73 6.78 -10.39 -5.44
N PHE A 74 7.23 -9.32 -6.12
CA PHE A 74 6.36 -8.28 -6.65
C PHE A 74 5.39 -8.83 -7.70
N GLY A 75 5.87 -9.66 -8.64
CA GLY A 75 5.01 -10.31 -9.63
C GLY A 75 3.95 -11.19 -8.98
N LEU A 76 4.33 -12.00 -7.98
CA LEU A 76 3.41 -12.86 -7.23
C LEU A 76 2.38 -12.06 -6.41
N LEU A 77 2.79 -10.92 -5.82
CA LEU A 77 1.87 -9.99 -5.14
C LEU A 77 0.86 -9.40 -6.12
N VAL A 78 1.30 -8.90 -7.29
CA VAL A 78 0.38 -8.36 -8.31
C VAL A 78 -0.60 -9.42 -8.82
N ASP A 79 -0.12 -10.66 -9.03
CA ASP A 79 -0.93 -11.81 -9.44
C ASP A 79 -1.99 -12.16 -8.38
N ASP A 80 -1.59 -12.24 -7.10
CA ASP A 80 -2.52 -12.47 -5.99
C ASP A 80 -3.59 -11.37 -5.90
N GLN A 81 -3.24 -10.11 -6.18
CA GLN A 81 -4.20 -9.02 -6.17
C GLN A 81 -5.17 -9.10 -7.35
N ALA A 82 -4.67 -9.37 -8.56
CA ALA A 82 -5.48 -9.50 -9.77
C ALA A 82 -6.57 -10.58 -9.61
N ASP A 83 -6.24 -11.68 -8.93
CA ASP A 83 -7.15 -12.79 -8.66
C ASP A 83 -8.28 -12.46 -7.66
N SER A 84 -8.19 -11.36 -6.92
CA SER A 84 -9.20 -11.02 -5.90
C SER A 84 -10.53 -10.52 -6.49
N ALA A 85 -10.57 -10.20 -7.79
CA ALA A 85 -11.75 -9.69 -8.52
C ALA A 85 -12.41 -8.45 -7.88
N THR A 86 -11.68 -7.70 -7.04
CA THR A 86 -12.15 -6.48 -6.38
C THR A 86 -11.96 -5.26 -7.27
N GLU A 87 -12.71 -4.18 -7.05
CA GLU A 87 -12.43 -2.88 -7.71
C GLU A 87 -10.99 -2.41 -7.44
N SER A 88 -10.48 -2.70 -6.24
CA SER A 88 -9.09 -2.42 -5.84
C SER A 88 -8.04 -3.17 -6.68
N ALA A 89 -8.32 -4.39 -7.14
CA ALA A 89 -7.40 -5.15 -8.00
C ALA A 89 -7.24 -4.49 -9.37
N ARG A 90 -8.36 -4.01 -9.93
CA ARG A 90 -8.37 -3.28 -11.19
C ARG A 90 -7.61 -1.96 -11.09
N ASP A 91 -7.83 -1.21 -10.00
CA ASP A 91 -7.12 0.05 -9.75
C ASP A 91 -5.60 -0.14 -9.69
N ILE A 92 -5.11 -1.23 -9.06
CA ILE A 92 -3.69 -1.57 -9.00
C ILE A 92 -3.12 -1.83 -10.40
N LEU A 93 -3.79 -2.65 -11.20
CA LEU A 93 -3.32 -2.97 -12.55
C LEU A 93 -3.33 -1.73 -13.46
N GLU A 94 -4.38 -0.92 -13.41
CA GLU A 94 -4.46 0.32 -14.19
C GLU A 94 -3.39 1.34 -13.76
N ASP A 95 -3.11 1.47 -12.46
CA ASP A 95 -2.03 2.32 -11.95
C ASP A 95 -0.65 1.87 -12.43
N LEU A 96 -0.37 0.56 -12.35
CA LEU A 96 0.88 -0.02 -12.86
C LEU A 96 1.05 0.18 -14.37
N LEU A 97 -0.02 0.01 -15.15
CA LEU A 97 0.00 0.21 -16.60
C LEU A 97 0.30 1.67 -16.98
N ASP A 98 -0.26 2.63 -16.25
CA ASP A 98 0.03 4.05 -16.47
C ASP A 98 1.48 4.39 -16.11
N LEU A 99 2.00 3.84 -14.99
CA LEU A 99 3.38 4.07 -14.57
C LEU A 99 4.40 3.45 -15.52
N LEU A 100 4.04 2.39 -16.25
CA LEU A 100 4.90 1.78 -17.27
C LEU A 100 5.07 2.63 -18.53
N ILE A 101 4.30 3.71 -18.73
CA ILE A 101 4.44 4.62 -19.88
C ILE A 101 5.75 5.41 -19.80
N ASP A 102 6.16 5.80 -18.60
CA ASP A 102 7.37 6.59 -18.35
C ASP A 102 8.57 5.69 -18.02
N ASP A 103 9.76 6.01 -18.56
CA ASP A 103 11.00 5.27 -18.25
C ASP A 103 11.58 5.65 -16.87
N ALA A 104 11.02 6.68 -16.25
CA ALA A 104 11.34 7.17 -14.92
C ALA A 104 10.00 7.51 -14.22
N PRO A 105 9.26 6.48 -13.74
CA PRO A 105 7.98 6.68 -13.09
C PRO A 105 8.17 7.52 -11.82
N GLU A 106 7.35 8.57 -11.69
CA GLU A 106 7.40 9.47 -10.54
C GLU A 106 6.49 8.94 -9.42
N LEU A 107 6.99 8.92 -8.18
CA LEU A 107 6.21 8.50 -7.01
C LEU A 107 4.90 9.30 -6.86
N THR A 108 4.90 10.58 -7.25
CA THR A 108 3.73 11.46 -7.22
C THR A 108 2.60 11.04 -8.17
N LYS A 109 2.90 10.22 -9.19
CA LYS A 109 1.92 9.71 -10.16
C LYS A 109 1.26 8.41 -9.70
N ALA A 110 1.84 7.72 -8.72
CA ALA A 110 1.30 6.45 -8.22
C ALA A 110 -0.02 6.63 -7.46
N ARG A 111 -1.04 5.86 -7.83
CA ARG A 111 -2.37 5.84 -7.20
C ARG A 111 -2.54 4.73 -6.18
N THR A 112 -1.65 3.75 -6.15
CA THR A 112 -1.72 2.59 -5.25
C THR A 112 -0.40 2.35 -4.53
N ALA A 113 -0.43 1.58 -3.44
CA ALA A 113 0.80 1.20 -2.72
C ALA A 113 1.73 0.36 -3.60
N VAL A 114 1.14 -0.55 -4.37
CA VAL A 114 1.84 -1.40 -5.33
C VAL A 114 2.47 -0.56 -6.45
N GLY A 115 1.77 0.46 -6.96
CA GLY A 115 2.33 1.40 -7.93
C GLY A 115 3.46 2.26 -7.35
N ALA A 116 3.36 2.66 -6.08
CA ALA A 116 4.44 3.39 -5.40
C ALA A 116 5.70 2.52 -5.23
N ALA A 117 5.55 1.26 -4.84
CA ALA A 117 6.62 0.28 -4.78
C ALA A 117 7.23 0.00 -6.18
N TRP A 118 6.43 0.07 -7.24
CA TRP A 118 6.96 0.01 -8.60
C TRP A 118 7.88 1.21 -8.93
N CYS A 119 7.51 2.42 -8.50
CA CYS A 119 8.34 3.62 -8.68
C CYS A 119 9.70 3.51 -7.97
N SER A 120 9.81 2.79 -6.86
CA SER A 120 11.09 2.55 -6.18
C SER A 120 11.89 1.40 -6.80
N LEU A 121 11.22 0.36 -7.28
CA LEU A 121 11.85 -0.85 -7.83
C LEU A 121 12.39 -0.64 -9.26
N TRP A 122 11.64 0.05 -10.12
CA TRP A 122 12.00 0.22 -11.53
C TRP A 122 13.38 0.87 -11.76
N PRO A 123 13.76 1.95 -11.05
CA PRO A 123 15.09 2.54 -11.20
C PRO A 123 16.23 1.53 -10.97
N THR A 124 16.06 0.62 -10.00
CA THR A 124 17.05 -0.43 -9.69
C THR A 124 17.07 -1.51 -10.76
N LEU A 125 15.90 -1.89 -11.26
CA LEU A 125 15.75 -2.87 -12.35
C LEU A 125 16.37 -2.36 -13.65
N GLY A 126 16.07 -1.12 -14.06
CA GLY A 126 16.57 -0.53 -15.31
C GLY A 126 18.02 -0.04 -15.27
N ALA A 127 18.63 0.07 -14.07
CA ALA A 127 19.99 0.55 -13.91
C ALA A 127 21.02 -0.34 -14.62
N GLY A 128 21.88 0.28 -15.42
CA GLY A 128 22.95 -0.40 -16.17
C GLY A 128 22.51 -1.03 -17.48
N MET A 129 21.21 -1.07 -17.78
CA MET A 129 20.68 -1.60 -19.04
C MET A 129 20.57 -0.52 -20.11
N SER A 130 20.52 -0.92 -21.38
CA SER A 130 20.34 -0.03 -22.51
C SER A 130 18.90 0.50 -22.58
N LEU A 131 18.70 1.61 -23.31
CA LEU A 131 17.36 2.12 -23.60
C LEU A 131 16.52 1.09 -24.37
N GLN A 132 17.15 0.29 -25.25
CA GLN A 132 16.45 -0.76 -25.99
C GLN A 132 15.93 -1.85 -25.06
N TRP A 133 16.73 -2.26 -24.07
CA TRP A 133 16.30 -3.20 -23.06
C TRP A 133 15.17 -2.62 -22.22
N ARG A 134 15.28 -1.38 -21.73
CA ARG A 134 14.25 -0.76 -20.88
C ARG A 134 12.90 -0.61 -21.57
N VAL A 135 12.88 -0.17 -22.83
CA VAL A 135 11.65 -0.07 -23.64
C VAL A 135 11.01 -1.45 -23.81
N ARG A 136 11.82 -2.48 -24.05
CA ARG A 136 11.35 -3.85 -24.24
C ARG A 136 10.80 -4.45 -22.95
N ALA A 137 11.51 -4.31 -21.84
CA ALA A 137 11.07 -4.79 -20.54
C ALA A 137 9.73 -4.16 -20.13
N ARG A 138 9.56 -2.84 -20.32
CA ARG A 138 8.27 -2.17 -20.05
C ARG A 138 7.15 -2.71 -20.93
N ARG A 139 7.39 -2.88 -22.23
CA ARG A 139 6.41 -3.47 -23.16
C ARG A 139 6.00 -4.89 -22.72
N ASP A 140 6.95 -5.71 -22.32
CA ASP A 140 6.69 -7.10 -21.95
C ASP A 140 5.93 -7.19 -20.60
N LEU A 141 6.22 -6.30 -19.65
CA LEU A 141 5.42 -6.10 -18.42
C LEU A 141 4.00 -5.59 -18.71
N THR A 142 3.86 -4.58 -19.58
CA THR A 142 2.56 -4.05 -20.02
C THR A 142 1.69 -5.16 -20.59
N ARG A 143 2.26 -5.99 -21.48
CA ARG A 143 1.53 -7.11 -22.09
C ARG A 143 1.07 -8.12 -21.04
N MET A 144 1.95 -8.48 -20.11
CA MET A 144 1.64 -9.43 -19.03
C MET A 144 0.47 -8.92 -18.18
N TRP A 145 0.56 -7.70 -17.64
CA TRP A 145 -0.48 -7.16 -16.76
C TRP A 145 -1.79 -6.82 -17.48
N GLN A 146 -1.76 -6.40 -18.75
CA GLN A 146 -2.98 -6.19 -19.53
C GLN A 146 -3.79 -7.47 -19.70
N THR A 147 -3.14 -8.64 -19.78
CA THR A 147 -3.86 -9.92 -19.91
C THR A 147 -4.64 -10.30 -18.66
N ASN A 148 -4.29 -9.73 -17.49
CA ASN A 148 -4.98 -9.95 -16.22
C ASN A 148 -6.29 -9.16 -16.09
N LEU A 149 -6.54 -8.16 -16.94
CA LEU A 149 -7.76 -7.34 -16.93
C LEU A 149 -8.93 -7.94 -17.74
N GLY A 150 -8.71 -9.06 -18.45
CA GLY A 150 -9.71 -9.66 -19.34
C GLY A 150 -10.72 -10.56 -18.64
N GLU A 151 -11.95 -10.64 -19.18
CA GLU A 151 -12.97 -11.58 -18.71
C GLU A 151 -12.53 -13.04 -18.89
N GLN A 152 -12.82 -13.86 -17.88
CA GLN A 152 -12.51 -15.30 -17.92
C GLN A 152 -13.54 -16.05 -18.76
N HIS A 153 -13.05 -16.85 -19.69
CA HIS A 153 -13.88 -17.79 -20.45
C HIS A 153 -13.09 -19.06 -20.71
N LEU A 154 -13.80 -20.18 -20.87
CA LEU A 154 -13.18 -21.44 -21.24
C LEU A 154 -12.65 -21.35 -22.67
N LEU A 155 -11.37 -21.69 -22.84
CA LEU A 155 -10.68 -21.66 -24.12
C LEU A 155 -10.51 -23.08 -24.70
N SER A 156 -10.30 -23.17 -26.02
CA SER A 156 -9.77 -24.41 -26.59
C SER A 156 -8.31 -24.62 -26.13
N PRO A 157 -7.76 -25.85 -26.17
CA PRO A 157 -6.36 -26.08 -25.78
C PRO A 157 -5.36 -25.23 -26.56
N ALA A 158 -5.63 -24.94 -27.84
CA ALA A 158 -4.77 -24.12 -28.68
C ALA A 158 -4.84 -22.63 -28.29
N ASP A 159 -6.06 -22.10 -28.13
CA ASP A 159 -6.28 -20.70 -27.72
C ASP A 159 -5.76 -20.45 -26.29
N TYR A 160 -5.87 -21.46 -25.43
CA TYR A 160 -5.31 -21.42 -24.08
C TYR A 160 -3.79 -21.23 -24.10
N LEU A 161 -3.06 -21.99 -24.91
CA LEU A 161 -1.60 -21.82 -25.02
C LEU A 161 -1.23 -20.44 -25.57
N GLU A 162 -1.99 -19.91 -26.52
CA GLU A 162 -1.74 -18.57 -27.05
C GLU A 162 -1.97 -17.47 -26.00
N TRP A 163 -3.06 -17.57 -25.24
CA TRP A 163 -3.34 -16.68 -24.10
C TRP A 163 -2.26 -16.81 -23.01
N ARG A 164 -1.95 -18.05 -22.60
CA ARG A 164 -0.98 -18.34 -21.53
C ARG A 164 0.42 -17.84 -21.88
N ARG A 165 0.77 -17.80 -23.17
CA ARG A 165 2.04 -17.22 -23.66
C ARG A 165 2.17 -15.73 -23.36
N ALA A 166 1.06 -14.99 -23.41
CA ALA A 166 1.05 -13.58 -23.07
C ALA A 166 0.97 -13.34 -21.55
N ASN A 167 0.35 -14.26 -20.83
CA ASN A 167 0.04 -14.11 -19.40
C ASN A 167 1.15 -14.60 -18.44
N VAL A 168 1.85 -15.69 -18.77
CA VAL A 168 2.79 -16.33 -17.82
C VAL A 168 4.07 -15.51 -17.52
N GLY A 169 4.34 -14.47 -18.32
CA GLY A 169 5.44 -13.56 -18.04
C GLY A 169 6.86 -14.07 -18.37
N LEU A 170 7.02 -15.17 -19.11
CA LEU A 170 8.36 -15.68 -19.45
C LEU A 170 9.32 -14.61 -20.03
N PRO A 171 8.89 -13.71 -20.95
CA PRO A 171 9.75 -12.64 -21.43
C PRO A 171 10.28 -11.72 -20.33
N VAL A 172 9.47 -11.41 -19.31
CA VAL A 172 9.87 -10.59 -18.16
C VAL A 172 10.97 -11.31 -17.35
N PHE A 173 10.84 -12.61 -17.15
CA PHE A 173 11.84 -13.40 -16.44
C PHE A 173 13.16 -13.55 -17.22
N LEU A 174 13.09 -13.62 -18.55
CA LEU A 174 14.27 -13.61 -19.41
C LEU A 174 14.97 -12.24 -19.40
N ASP A 175 14.21 -11.14 -19.35
CA ASP A 175 14.75 -9.78 -19.24
C ASP A 175 15.47 -9.57 -17.91
N LEU A 176 14.88 -10.08 -16.84
CA LEU A 176 15.53 -10.12 -15.54
C LEU A 176 16.82 -10.95 -15.59
N ASN A 177 16.89 -12.02 -16.39
CA ASN A 177 18.12 -12.82 -16.56
C ASN A 177 19.24 -11.99 -17.21
N GLU A 178 18.93 -11.26 -18.28
CA GLU A 178 19.85 -10.28 -18.90
C GLU A 178 20.36 -9.27 -17.87
N ARG A 179 19.46 -8.74 -17.04
CA ARG A 179 19.79 -7.75 -16.01
C ARG A 179 20.69 -8.27 -14.89
N VAL A 180 20.46 -9.50 -14.41
CA VAL A 180 21.28 -10.08 -13.32
C VAL A 180 22.54 -10.77 -13.85
N GLY A 181 22.52 -11.20 -15.11
CA GLY A 181 23.63 -11.81 -15.82
C GLY A 181 24.58 -10.82 -16.49
N HIS A 182 24.23 -9.52 -16.51
CA HIS A 182 25.03 -8.44 -17.11
C HIS A 182 25.32 -8.65 -18.60
N TYR A 183 24.31 -9.05 -19.35
CA TYR A 183 24.39 -9.19 -20.81
C TYR A 183 23.09 -8.71 -21.46
N GLU A 184 23.14 -8.34 -22.73
CA GLU A 184 21.94 -8.07 -23.54
C GLU A 184 22.01 -8.91 -24.82
N LEU A 185 20.94 -9.66 -25.11
CA LEU A 185 20.89 -10.46 -26.32
C LEU A 185 20.75 -9.53 -27.55
N PRO A 186 21.66 -9.61 -28.54
CA PRO A 186 21.57 -8.79 -29.74
C PRO A 186 20.24 -8.98 -30.48
N LYS A 187 19.70 -7.88 -31.03
CA LYS A 187 18.42 -7.89 -31.76
C LYS A 187 18.39 -8.90 -32.92
N SER A 188 19.52 -9.11 -33.60
CA SER A 188 19.67 -10.12 -34.67
C SER A 188 19.45 -11.55 -34.17
N ALA A 189 20.02 -11.88 -33.00
CA ALA A 189 19.85 -13.17 -32.36
C ALA A 189 18.42 -13.34 -31.82
N ARG A 190 17.91 -12.34 -31.09
CA ARG A 190 16.56 -12.34 -30.51
C ARG A 190 15.46 -12.57 -31.54
N ASN A 191 15.58 -11.91 -32.70
CA ASN A 191 14.58 -12.01 -33.75
C ASN A 191 14.74 -13.25 -34.63
N SER A 192 15.76 -14.08 -34.39
CA SER A 192 15.96 -15.31 -35.15
C SER A 192 14.83 -16.31 -34.91
N ALA A 193 14.56 -17.16 -35.91
CA ALA A 193 13.59 -18.25 -35.74
C ALA A 193 14.03 -19.22 -34.64
N VAL A 194 15.32 -19.57 -34.58
CA VAL A 194 15.84 -20.53 -33.60
C VAL A 194 15.61 -20.08 -32.16
N VAL A 195 15.88 -18.80 -31.84
CA VAL A 195 15.66 -18.27 -30.49
C VAL A 195 14.17 -18.25 -30.15
N ARG A 196 13.31 -17.83 -31.08
CA ARG A 196 11.85 -17.83 -30.85
C ARG A 196 11.30 -19.24 -30.66
N ASP A 197 11.77 -20.22 -31.43
CA ASP A 197 11.36 -21.62 -31.30
C ASP A 197 11.80 -22.19 -29.93
N LEU A 198 13.01 -21.85 -29.46
CA LEU A 198 13.49 -22.24 -28.13
C LEU A 198 12.71 -21.57 -27.00
N GLU A 199 12.41 -20.27 -27.12
CA GLU A 199 11.59 -19.53 -26.15
C GLU A 199 10.17 -20.13 -26.04
N GLU A 200 9.59 -20.59 -27.16
CA GLU A 200 8.28 -21.25 -27.20
C GLU A 200 8.29 -22.58 -26.43
N GLU A 201 9.31 -23.42 -26.62
CA GLU A 201 9.40 -24.68 -25.87
C GLU A 201 9.76 -24.45 -24.40
N SER A 202 10.59 -23.45 -24.09
CA SER A 202 10.84 -22.99 -22.72
C SER A 202 9.56 -22.51 -22.03
N PHE A 203 8.73 -21.76 -22.75
CA PHE A 203 7.43 -21.30 -22.30
C PHE A 203 6.51 -22.47 -21.95
N ARG A 204 6.37 -23.45 -22.84
CA ARG A 204 5.52 -24.62 -22.61
C ARG A 204 5.93 -25.38 -21.37
N MET A 205 7.23 -25.60 -21.18
CA MET A 205 7.72 -26.20 -19.95
C MET A 205 7.35 -25.35 -18.73
N PHE A 206 7.68 -24.06 -18.74
CA PHE A 206 7.48 -23.17 -17.60
C PHE A 206 6.00 -23.00 -17.21
N ALA A 207 5.13 -22.74 -18.19
CA ALA A 207 3.71 -22.47 -17.95
C ALA A 207 2.93 -23.71 -17.54
N LEU A 208 3.12 -24.83 -18.24
CA LEU A 208 2.36 -26.06 -17.95
C LEU A 208 2.81 -26.71 -16.62
N LEU A 209 4.05 -26.46 -16.19
CA LEU A 209 4.48 -26.80 -14.83
C LEU A 209 3.70 -26.02 -13.78
N ASN A 210 3.43 -24.73 -14.01
CA ASN A 210 2.59 -23.96 -13.09
C ASN A 210 1.20 -24.59 -13.02
N ASP A 211 0.54 -24.82 -14.15
CA ASP A 211 -0.81 -25.39 -14.22
C ASP A 211 -0.93 -26.73 -13.47
N LEU A 212 0.08 -27.59 -13.53
CA LEU A 212 0.08 -28.87 -12.82
C LEU A 212 0.11 -28.70 -11.28
N PHE A 213 0.83 -27.71 -10.77
CA PHE A 213 1.03 -27.50 -9.35
C PHE A 213 0.00 -26.55 -8.73
N SER A 214 -0.55 -25.63 -9.51
CA SER A 214 -1.58 -24.67 -9.08
C SER A 214 -3.00 -25.23 -9.20
N LEU A 215 -3.21 -26.35 -9.91
CA LEU A 215 -4.51 -26.94 -10.23
C LEU A 215 -5.51 -26.95 -9.08
N GLU A 216 -5.14 -27.54 -7.94
CA GLU A 216 -6.09 -27.71 -6.83
C GLU A 216 -6.46 -26.35 -6.20
N SER A 217 -5.48 -25.46 -6.03
CA SER A 217 -5.71 -24.10 -5.53
C SER A 217 -6.58 -23.28 -6.49
N GLU A 218 -6.32 -23.36 -7.79
CA GLU A 218 -7.09 -22.65 -8.83
C GLU A 218 -8.55 -23.15 -8.91
N ARG A 219 -8.76 -24.46 -8.77
CA ARG A 219 -10.10 -25.05 -8.75
C ARG A 219 -10.93 -24.60 -7.56
N VAL A 220 -10.32 -24.51 -6.36
CA VAL A 220 -11.00 -23.99 -5.17
C VAL A 220 -11.47 -22.55 -5.40
N ARG A 221 -10.74 -21.77 -6.20
CA ARG A 221 -11.08 -20.40 -6.59
C ARG A 221 -12.07 -20.30 -7.76
N GLY A 222 -12.41 -21.43 -8.39
CA GLY A 222 -13.28 -21.45 -9.57
C GLY A 222 -12.60 -20.98 -10.86
N GLU A 223 -11.26 -20.92 -10.89
CA GLU A 223 -10.51 -20.51 -12.09
C GLU A 223 -10.61 -21.60 -13.17
N VAL A 224 -10.93 -21.17 -14.39
CA VAL A 224 -11.14 -22.06 -15.54
C VAL A 224 -9.94 -22.10 -16.49
N ARG A 225 -8.98 -21.18 -16.33
CA ARG A 225 -7.79 -21.02 -17.18
C ARG A 225 -6.60 -21.84 -16.68
N ASN A 226 -6.78 -23.16 -16.66
CA ASN A 226 -5.73 -24.14 -16.39
C ASN A 226 -5.76 -25.22 -17.48
N MET A 227 -4.62 -25.62 -18.04
CA MET A 227 -4.60 -26.61 -19.13
C MET A 227 -5.28 -27.94 -18.74
N VAL A 228 -5.15 -28.41 -17.50
CA VAL A 228 -5.82 -29.63 -17.03
C VAL A 228 -7.34 -29.45 -17.07
N THR A 229 -7.84 -28.33 -16.54
CA THR A 229 -9.27 -27.99 -16.57
C THR A 229 -9.79 -27.85 -18.01
N VAL A 230 -9.01 -27.22 -18.89
CA VAL A 230 -9.33 -27.07 -20.31
C VAL A 230 -9.43 -28.43 -21.00
N LEU A 231 -8.50 -29.36 -20.74
CA LEU A 231 -8.54 -30.70 -21.32
C LEU A 231 -9.72 -31.52 -20.79
N GLU A 232 -9.98 -31.50 -19.48
CA GLU A 232 -11.17 -32.15 -18.88
C GLU A 232 -12.45 -31.67 -19.58
N ALA A 233 -12.61 -30.35 -19.74
CA ALA A 233 -13.82 -29.75 -20.29
C ALA A 233 -13.99 -29.97 -21.80
N THR A 234 -12.90 -29.92 -22.58
CA THR A 234 -12.97 -29.97 -24.05
C THR A 234 -12.91 -31.38 -24.62
N THR A 235 -12.34 -32.34 -23.90
CA THR A 235 -12.18 -33.73 -24.36
C THR A 235 -13.05 -34.73 -23.61
N GLY A 236 -13.55 -34.37 -22.42
CA GLY A 236 -14.27 -35.28 -21.52
C GLY A 236 -13.38 -36.34 -20.87
N CYS A 237 -12.06 -36.20 -20.92
CA CYS A 237 -11.13 -37.10 -20.27
C CYS A 237 -11.18 -36.96 -18.74
N THR A 238 -10.70 -37.98 -18.04
CA THR A 238 -10.54 -37.91 -16.58
C THR A 238 -9.38 -36.99 -16.20
N ARG A 239 -9.42 -36.43 -14.98
CA ARG A 239 -8.32 -35.63 -14.41
C ARG A 239 -6.96 -36.30 -14.53
N GLU A 240 -6.89 -37.58 -14.21
CA GLU A 240 -5.64 -38.34 -14.24
C GLU A 240 -5.07 -38.40 -15.67
N GLN A 241 -5.94 -38.58 -16.67
CA GLN A 241 -5.57 -38.52 -18.08
C GLN A 241 -5.11 -37.11 -18.48
N ALA A 242 -5.87 -36.07 -18.14
CA ALA A 242 -5.49 -34.68 -18.42
C ALA A 242 -4.13 -34.31 -17.80
N ILE A 243 -3.88 -34.68 -16.54
CA ILE A 243 -2.58 -34.50 -15.87
C ILE A 243 -1.47 -35.26 -16.63
N GLY A 244 -1.74 -36.50 -17.06
CA GLY A 244 -0.82 -37.29 -17.86
C GLY A 244 -0.48 -36.64 -19.21
N ASP A 245 -1.48 -36.05 -19.87
CA ASP A 245 -1.33 -35.35 -21.15
C ASP A 245 -0.49 -34.08 -20.99
N VAL A 246 -0.78 -33.25 -19.97
CA VAL A 246 0.02 -32.05 -19.68
C VAL A 246 1.47 -32.41 -19.35
N ARG A 247 1.72 -33.49 -18.62
CA ARG A 247 3.09 -33.99 -18.37
C ARG A 247 3.79 -34.43 -19.65
N CYS A 248 3.08 -35.10 -20.57
CA CYS A 248 3.62 -35.44 -21.88
C CYS A 248 3.97 -34.17 -22.66
N MET A 249 3.11 -33.15 -22.64
CA MET A 249 3.40 -31.85 -23.29
C MET A 249 4.68 -31.21 -22.74
N VAL A 250 4.88 -31.19 -21.42
CA VAL A 250 6.11 -30.65 -20.81
C VAL A 250 7.35 -31.43 -21.24
N ARG A 251 7.30 -32.77 -21.18
CA ARG A 251 8.42 -33.64 -21.59
C ARG A 251 8.75 -33.43 -23.07
N ASP A 252 7.74 -33.43 -23.93
CA ASP A 252 7.89 -33.31 -25.37
C ASP A 252 8.45 -31.93 -25.74
N ALA A 253 8.06 -30.87 -25.04
CA ALA A 253 8.66 -29.54 -25.17
C ALA A 253 10.15 -29.56 -24.82
N GLY A 254 10.54 -30.22 -23.72
CA GLY A 254 11.94 -30.41 -23.36
C GLY A 254 12.76 -31.14 -24.44
N GLN A 255 12.20 -32.20 -25.04
CA GLN A 255 12.89 -32.92 -26.12
C GLN A 255 13.03 -32.07 -27.39
N ARG A 256 11.98 -31.30 -27.74
CA ARG A 256 12.03 -30.35 -28.87
C ARG A 256 13.05 -29.25 -28.63
N PHE A 257 13.15 -28.74 -27.41
CA PHE A 257 14.17 -27.76 -27.02
C PHE A 257 15.58 -28.31 -27.32
N LEU A 258 15.90 -29.51 -26.83
CA LEU A 258 17.20 -30.16 -27.09
C LEU A 258 17.48 -30.39 -28.57
N TYR A 259 16.46 -30.70 -29.37
CA TYR A 259 16.61 -30.82 -30.82
C TYR A 259 16.92 -29.47 -31.48
N LEU A 260 16.20 -28.41 -31.11
CA LEU A 260 16.37 -27.07 -31.65
C LEU A 260 17.73 -26.46 -31.30
N GLU A 261 18.29 -26.78 -30.14
CA GLU A 261 19.62 -26.33 -29.71
C GLU A 261 20.73 -26.67 -30.71
N GLN A 262 20.58 -27.76 -31.46
CA GLN A 262 21.56 -28.17 -32.48
C GLN A 262 21.75 -27.12 -33.58
N ARG A 263 20.79 -26.18 -33.72
CA ARG A 263 20.84 -25.07 -34.69
C ARG A 263 21.59 -23.84 -34.17
N LEU A 264 21.92 -23.79 -32.87
CA LEU A 264 22.57 -22.63 -32.23
C LEU A 264 23.98 -22.33 -32.76
N PRO A 265 24.86 -23.30 -33.08
CA PRO A 265 26.19 -23.00 -33.60
C PRO A 265 26.16 -22.18 -34.89
N ALA A 266 25.19 -22.46 -35.79
CA ALA A 266 25.02 -21.71 -37.02
C ALA A 266 24.60 -20.26 -36.76
N LEU A 267 23.72 -20.03 -35.78
CA LEU A 267 23.33 -18.68 -35.36
C LEU A 267 24.49 -17.95 -34.68
N ALA A 268 25.21 -18.61 -33.77
CA ALA A 268 26.34 -18.03 -33.04
C ALA A 268 27.45 -17.57 -33.99
N ALA A 269 27.70 -18.31 -35.08
CA ALA A 269 28.68 -17.93 -36.11
C ALA A 269 28.33 -16.63 -36.86
N THR A 270 27.08 -16.15 -36.79
CA THR A 270 26.65 -14.87 -37.38
C THR A 270 26.83 -13.67 -36.44
N LEU A 271 27.23 -13.91 -35.19
CA LEU A 271 27.37 -12.90 -34.15
C LEU A 271 28.85 -12.62 -33.88
N ASP A 272 29.12 -11.45 -33.31
CA ASP A 272 30.43 -11.18 -32.71
C ASP A 272 30.62 -11.96 -31.40
N ALA A 273 31.84 -11.95 -30.85
CA ALA A 273 32.14 -12.72 -29.64
C ALA A 273 31.26 -12.35 -28.43
N PRO A 274 31.00 -11.05 -28.13
CA PRO A 274 30.04 -10.67 -27.09
C PRO A 274 28.62 -11.15 -27.37
N GLY A 275 28.14 -11.05 -28.63
CA GLY A 275 26.81 -11.51 -29.02
C GLY A 275 26.64 -13.02 -28.93
N ALA A 276 27.67 -13.79 -29.28
CA ALA A 276 27.69 -15.24 -29.12
C ALA A 276 27.66 -15.66 -27.64
N ALA A 277 28.39 -14.94 -26.77
CA ALA A 277 28.35 -15.15 -25.33
C ALA A 277 26.95 -14.84 -24.74
N ALA A 278 26.36 -13.70 -25.13
CA ALA A 278 25.00 -13.32 -24.74
C ALA A 278 23.95 -14.35 -25.18
N LEU A 279 24.07 -14.89 -26.41
CA LEU A 279 23.22 -15.99 -26.88
C LEU A 279 23.36 -17.23 -25.99
N SER A 280 24.58 -17.62 -25.62
CA SER A 280 24.81 -18.76 -24.74
C SER A 280 24.18 -18.57 -23.36
N PHE A 281 24.30 -17.37 -22.77
CA PHE A 281 23.67 -17.05 -21.48
C PHE A 281 22.15 -17.07 -21.58
N HIS A 282 21.59 -16.50 -22.64
CA HIS A 282 20.14 -16.46 -22.87
C HIS A 282 19.52 -17.84 -23.05
N VAL A 283 20.17 -18.72 -23.82
CA VAL A 283 19.72 -20.12 -23.97
C VAL A 283 19.85 -20.87 -22.64
N GLN A 284 20.89 -20.60 -21.84
CA GLN A 284 21.01 -21.19 -20.51
C GLN A 284 19.88 -20.73 -19.58
N ALA A 285 19.44 -19.47 -19.67
CA ALA A 285 18.30 -18.96 -18.92
C ALA A 285 17.00 -19.72 -19.25
N MET A 286 16.78 -20.06 -20.52
CA MET A 286 15.63 -20.88 -20.95
C MET A 286 15.66 -22.32 -20.42
N ARG A 287 16.83 -22.83 -20.01
CA ARG A 287 16.92 -24.12 -19.29
C ARG A 287 16.69 -23.94 -17.80
N ASP A 288 17.34 -22.93 -17.22
CA ASP A 288 17.36 -22.67 -15.78
C ASP A 288 15.96 -22.24 -15.27
N LEU A 289 15.20 -21.46 -16.05
CA LEU A 289 13.87 -20.98 -15.67
C LEU A 289 12.85 -22.11 -15.42
N PRO A 290 12.51 -22.98 -16.40
CA PRO A 290 11.55 -24.06 -16.17
C PRO A 290 12.07 -25.08 -15.16
N ARG A 291 13.37 -25.41 -15.18
CA ARG A 291 13.95 -26.35 -14.21
C ARG A 291 13.93 -25.80 -12.78
N GLY A 292 14.27 -24.54 -12.62
CA GLY A 292 14.31 -23.86 -11.33
C GLY A 292 12.91 -23.67 -10.75
N ALA A 293 11.94 -23.28 -11.57
CA ALA A 293 10.53 -23.18 -11.19
C ALA A 293 9.98 -24.53 -10.71
N TYR A 294 10.24 -25.63 -11.43
CA TYR A 294 9.86 -26.96 -10.99
C TYR A 294 10.46 -27.34 -9.64
N GLU A 295 11.74 -27.07 -9.42
CA GLU A 295 12.40 -27.38 -8.14
C GLU A 295 11.86 -26.53 -6.99
N TRP A 296 11.52 -25.27 -7.23
CA TRP A 296 10.88 -24.41 -6.23
C TRP A 296 9.50 -24.95 -5.85
N LEU A 297 8.66 -25.27 -6.85
CA LEU A 297 7.35 -25.87 -6.64
C LEU A 297 7.43 -27.22 -5.90
N ARG A 298 8.39 -28.08 -6.27
CA ARG A 298 8.62 -29.40 -5.66
C ARG A 298 9.14 -29.31 -4.23
N LEU A 299 10.01 -28.34 -3.93
CA LEU A 299 10.57 -28.13 -2.59
C LEU A 299 9.59 -27.44 -1.63
N GLY A 300 8.42 -27.03 -2.13
CA GLY A 300 7.33 -26.46 -1.36
C GLY A 300 7.40 -24.95 -1.26
N THR A 301 6.30 -24.33 -1.70
CA THR A 301 5.94 -22.92 -1.49
C THR A 301 4.56 -22.88 -0.85
N ALA A 302 4.34 -22.02 0.14
CA ALA A 302 3.03 -21.88 0.77
C ALA A 302 1.97 -21.28 -0.16
N ARG A 303 2.36 -20.68 -1.29
CA ARG A 303 1.46 -20.06 -2.28
C ARG A 303 0.34 -21.00 -2.74
N TYR A 304 0.66 -22.28 -2.91
CA TYR A 304 -0.27 -23.31 -3.40
C TYR A 304 -0.75 -24.26 -2.30
N SER A 305 -0.58 -23.86 -1.02
CA SER A 305 -1.13 -24.59 0.13
C SER A 305 -2.55 -24.10 0.47
N ASP A 306 -3.39 -24.98 1.02
CA ASP A 306 -4.77 -24.65 1.42
C ASP A 306 -4.87 -23.42 2.34
N SER A 307 -3.83 -23.12 3.12
CA SER A 307 -3.75 -21.96 4.02
C SER A 307 -3.33 -20.64 3.36
N GLY A 308 -2.71 -20.67 2.17
CA GLY A 308 -2.19 -19.48 1.50
C GLY A 308 -3.27 -18.59 0.88
N ALA A 309 -4.43 -19.18 0.56
CA ALA A 309 -5.51 -18.52 -0.17
C ALA A 309 -6.35 -17.52 0.65
N HIS A 310 -6.08 -17.31 1.95
CA HIS A 310 -6.85 -16.37 2.79
C HIS A 310 -6.02 -15.19 3.33
N SER A 311 -4.68 -15.24 3.23
CA SER A 311 -3.78 -14.21 3.77
C SER A 311 -3.45 -13.07 2.80
N ALA A 312 -3.62 -13.29 1.49
CA ALA A 312 -3.20 -12.34 0.45
C ALA A 312 -4.27 -11.30 0.05
N TYR A 313 -5.51 -11.45 0.54
CA TYR A 313 -6.70 -10.87 -0.11
C TYR A 313 -7.37 -9.70 0.60
N ASP A 314 -6.94 -9.33 1.82
CA ASP A 314 -7.42 -8.08 2.43
C ASP A 314 -6.51 -6.93 1.98
N SER A 315 -7.03 -6.17 1.01
CA SER A 315 -6.45 -5.06 0.23
C SER A 315 -5.97 -3.83 1.03
N GLY A 316 -5.60 -3.99 2.30
CA GLY A 316 -5.19 -2.90 3.17
C GLY A 316 -3.78 -2.34 2.93
N TYR A 317 -3.08 -2.66 1.84
CA TYR A 317 -1.71 -2.17 1.62
C TYR A 317 -1.65 -0.64 1.75
N ALA A 318 -0.86 -0.18 2.72
CA ALA A 318 -0.66 1.23 2.96
C ALA A 318 0.33 1.75 1.90
N ARG A 319 -0.02 2.85 1.21
CA ARG A 319 0.95 3.49 0.31
C ARG A 319 2.25 3.76 1.08
N PRO A 320 3.44 3.36 0.59
CA PRO A 320 4.67 3.89 1.13
C PRO A 320 4.66 5.40 0.89
N GLY A 321 4.62 6.17 1.98
CA GLY A 321 4.38 7.62 1.96
C GLY A 321 2.97 8.08 2.33
N ALA A 322 2.02 7.18 2.64
CA ALA A 322 0.86 7.51 3.46
C ALA A 322 1.36 7.74 4.88
N ARG A 323 1.89 8.94 5.10
CA ARG A 323 2.15 9.49 6.42
C ARG A 323 1.04 9.08 7.37
N ARG A 324 1.37 8.39 8.47
CA ARG A 324 0.38 8.05 9.48
C ARG A 324 -0.33 9.34 9.90
N VAL A 325 -1.64 9.41 9.69
CA VAL A 325 -2.44 10.58 10.06
C VAL A 325 -3.25 10.23 11.30
N PRO A 326 -3.26 11.09 12.34
CA PRO A 326 -4.11 10.90 13.50
C PRO A 326 -5.58 10.97 13.12
N ARG A 327 -6.38 10.01 13.57
CA ARG A 327 -7.84 9.98 13.36
C ARG A 327 -8.52 11.13 14.08
N HIS A 328 -8.02 11.52 15.26
CA HIS A 328 -8.55 12.63 16.03
C HIS A 328 -7.43 13.56 16.53
N VAL A 329 -7.50 14.83 16.13
CA VAL A 329 -6.57 15.89 16.56
C VAL A 329 -7.25 16.93 17.44
N ALA A 330 -6.68 17.22 18.60
CA ALA A 330 -7.17 18.26 19.49
C ALA A 330 -6.23 19.48 19.48
N PHE A 331 -6.72 20.64 19.08
CA PHE A 331 -5.95 21.88 19.02
C PHE A 331 -6.23 22.77 20.23
N VAL A 332 -5.15 23.29 20.81
CA VAL A 332 -5.14 24.40 21.76
C VAL A 332 -4.64 25.66 21.01
N PRO A 333 -5.55 26.45 20.41
CA PRO A 333 -5.22 27.64 19.60
C PRO A 333 -4.83 28.83 20.49
N ASP A 334 -3.63 28.75 21.09
CA ASP A 334 -3.09 29.74 22.01
C ASP A 334 -2.16 30.75 21.29
N GLY A 335 -1.98 31.93 21.89
CA GLY A 335 -1.04 32.95 21.40
C GLY A 335 -1.68 34.15 20.70
N ASN A 336 -3.00 34.22 20.52
CA ASN A 336 -3.67 35.34 19.83
C ASN A 336 -3.30 36.72 20.41
N ARG A 337 -3.32 36.86 21.74
CA ARG A 337 -2.93 38.13 22.41
C ARG A 337 -1.44 38.44 22.28
N ARG A 338 -0.60 37.41 22.37
CA ARG A 338 0.86 37.54 22.20
C ARG A 338 1.18 37.99 20.77
N TRP A 339 0.48 37.45 19.80
CA TRP A 339 0.59 37.78 18.39
C TRP A 339 0.22 39.25 18.14
N ALA A 340 -0.89 39.72 18.70
CA ALA A 340 -1.30 41.12 18.60
C ALA A 340 -0.27 42.07 19.20
N ARG A 341 0.20 41.77 20.43
CA ARG A 341 1.21 42.58 21.12
C ARG A 341 2.53 42.63 20.34
N ALA A 342 2.98 41.50 19.79
CA ALA A 342 4.22 41.42 19.02
C ALA A 342 4.18 42.25 17.72
N ARG A 343 2.99 42.48 17.17
CA ARG A 343 2.77 43.23 15.93
C ARG A 343 2.25 44.66 16.13
N GLY A 344 2.07 45.09 17.38
CA GLY A 344 1.55 46.42 17.70
C GLY A 344 0.10 46.65 17.25
N VAL A 345 -0.67 45.58 17.03
CA VAL A 345 -2.08 45.64 16.62
C VAL A 345 -3.03 45.42 17.81
N SER A 346 -4.31 45.71 17.61
CA SER A 346 -5.31 45.56 18.66
C SER A 346 -5.52 44.08 19.05
N MET A 347 -5.96 43.84 20.28
CA MET A 347 -6.32 42.48 20.72
C MET A 347 -7.47 41.89 19.89
N ALA A 348 -8.45 42.73 19.50
CA ALA A 348 -9.56 42.33 18.64
C ALA A 348 -9.04 41.83 17.29
N GLU A 349 -8.05 42.52 16.70
CA GLU A 349 -7.41 42.08 15.46
C GLU A 349 -6.66 40.76 15.62
N GLY A 350 -5.96 40.54 16.73
CA GLY A 350 -5.34 39.24 17.03
C GLY A 350 -6.35 38.09 17.17
N LEU A 351 -7.52 38.34 17.77
CA LEU A 351 -8.60 37.37 17.87
C LEU A 351 -9.24 37.09 16.50
N CYS A 352 -9.46 38.13 15.70
CA CYS A 352 -9.93 38.03 14.32
C CYS A 352 -9.02 37.14 13.46
N GLN A 353 -7.70 37.39 13.51
CA GLN A 353 -6.72 36.60 12.77
C GLN A 353 -6.64 35.15 13.28
N GLY A 354 -6.81 34.93 14.59
CA GLY A 354 -6.92 33.59 15.15
C GLY A 354 -8.17 32.86 14.64
N ALA A 355 -9.32 33.51 14.61
CA ALA A 355 -10.57 32.94 14.12
C ALA A 355 -10.49 32.59 12.62
N ALA A 356 -9.86 33.45 11.82
CA ALA A 356 -9.62 33.21 10.39
C ALA A 356 -8.76 31.97 10.12
N ARG A 357 -8.03 31.45 11.12
CA ARG A 357 -7.15 30.29 10.96
C ARG A 357 -7.83 28.94 11.07
N PHE A 358 -9.04 28.87 11.63
CA PHE A 358 -9.75 27.60 11.76
C PHE A 358 -10.06 26.96 10.41
N ALA A 359 -10.61 27.70 9.45
CA ALA A 359 -11.01 27.14 8.16
C ALA A 359 -9.82 26.54 7.36
N PRO A 360 -8.66 27.23 7.19
CA PRO A 360 -7.49 26.63 6.55
C PRO A 360 -6.97 25.39 7.27
N VAL A 361 -6.83 25.42 8.60
CA VAL A 361 -6.32 24.27 9.37
C VAL A 361 -7.25 23.07 9.24
N LEU A 362 -8.56 23.27 9.33
CA LEU A 362 -9.55 22.20 9.15
C LEU A 362 -9.51 21.64 7.73
N SER A 363 -9.31 22.47 6.70
CA SER A 363 -9.11 21.99 5.32
C SER A 363 -7.90 21.07 5.23
N TRP A 364 -6.77 21.46 5.81
CA TRP A 364 -5.56 20.63 5.78
C TRP A 364 -5.68 19.34 6.58
N CYS A 365 -6.47 19.34 7.67
CA CYS A 365 -6.79 18.14 8.43
C CYS A 365 -7.66 17.19 7.59
N ALA A 366 -8.70 17.71 6.94
CA ALA A 366 -9.56 16.92 6.06
C ALA A 366 -8.80 16.36 4.85
N GLU A 367 -7.93 17.16 4.22
CA GLU A 367 -7.04 16.72 3.13
C GLU A 367 -6.09 15.61 3.56
N ALA A 368 -5.65 15.60 4.83
CA ALA A 368 -4.81 14.56 5.39
C ALA A 368 -5.61 13.29 5.77
N GLY A 369 -6.94 13.33 5.83
CA GLY A 369 -7.77 12.21 6.27
C GLY A 369 -8.02 12.15 7.77
N VAL A 370 -7.90 13.27 8.49
CA VAL A 370 -8.32 13.36 9.90
C VAL A 370 -9.84 13.24 9.98
N GLU A 371 -10.35 12.36 10.84
CA GLU A 371 -11.79 12.11 11.01
C GLU A 371 -12.45 13.09 11.98
N VAL A 372 -11.74 13.46 13.05
CA VAL A 372 -12.25 14.34 14.10
C VAL A 372 -11.24 15.42 14.49
N VAL A 373 -11.71 16.67 14.59
CA VAL A 373 -10.92 17.77 15.14
C VAL A 373 -11.62 18.39 16.33
N THR A 374 -10.94 18.51 17.47
CA THR A 374 -11.45 19.28 18.62
C THR A 374 -10.71 20.61 18.74
N LEU A 375 -11.44 21.72 18.65
CA LEU A 375 -10.90 23.07 18.81
C LEU A 375 -11.21 23.61 20.21
N TRP A 376 -10.19 23.92 21.02
CA TRP A 376 -10.40 24.56 22.32
C TRP A 376 -10.61 26.07 22.17
N LEU A 377 -11.88 26.50 22.19
CA LEU A 377 -12.26 27.88 21.92
C LEU A 377 -12.30 28.72 23.20
N SER A 378 -12.82 28.15 24.29
CA SER A 378 -12.81 28.80 25.61
C SER A 378 -12.93 27.79 26.75
N SER A 379 -12.41 28.17 27.91
CA SER A 379 -12.60 27.45 29.18
C SER A 379 -13.54 28.20 30.12
N PRO A 380 -14.16 27.53 31.11
CA PRO A 380 -14.98 28.21 32.12
C PRO A 380 -14.22 29.35 32.82
N ASP A 381 -12.93 29.13 33.10
CA ASP A 381 -12.04 30.14 33.68
C ASP A 381 -11.84 31.36 32.77
N ASN A 382 -11.85 31.18 31.44
CA ASN A 382 -11.77 32.31 30.52
C ASN A 382 -13.05 33.14 30.52
N VAL A 383 -14.21 32.51 30.68
CA VAL A 383 -15.50 33.19 30.77
C VAL A 383 -15.63 33.91 32.11
N ALA A 384 -15.23 33.26 33.21
CA ALA A 384 -15.42 33.78 34.57
C ALA A 384 -14.38 34.83 35.01
N LYS A 385 -13.12 34.71 34.58
CA LYS A 385 -12.00 35.51 35.14
C LYS A 385 -11.49 36.64 34.24
N ARG A 386 -11.92 36.70 32.97
CA ARG A 386 -11.45 37.75 32.03
C ARG A 386 -12.36 38.99 32.09
N PRO A 387 -11.85 40.19 31.72
CA PRO A 387 -12.69 41.37 31.61
C PRO A 387 -13.83 41.17 30.59
N PRO A 388 -15.06 41.66 30.85
CA PRO A 388 -16.24 41.41 30.02
C PRO A 388 -16.03 41.72 28.54
N GLU A 389 -15.44 42.87 28.23
CA GLU A 389 -15.09 43.31 26.86
C GLU A 389 -14.19 42.32 26.11
N GLN A 390 -13.29 41.60 26.81
CA GLN A 390 -12.43 40.59 26.20
C GLN A 390 -13.19 39.30 25.91
N VAL A 391 -14.14 38.95 26.78
CA VAL A 391 -15.01 37.79 26.59
C VAL A 391 -15.94 38.05 25.41
N GLU A 392 -16.60 39.21 25.37
CA GLU A 392 -17.49 39.62 24.27
C GLU A 392 -16.78 39.60 22.92
N ALA A 393 -15.59 40.20 22.82
CA ALA A 393 -14.81 40.19 21.57
C ALA A 393 -14.44 38.75 21.14
N ALA A 394 -14.01 37.89 22.07
CA ALA A 394 -13.66 36.51 21.77
C ALA A 394 -14.88 35.69 21.29
N LEU A 395 -16.04 35.88 21.93
CA LEU A 395 -17.28 35.24 21.53
C LEU A 395 -17.73 35.71 20.14
N GLU A 396 -17.61 37.00 19.83
CA GLU A 396 -17.99 37.54 18.52
C GLU A 396 -17.16 36.96 17.37
N TYR A 397 -15.83 36.90 17.49
CA TYR A 397 -15.00 36.29 16.44
C TYR A 397 -15.19 34.77 16.35
N THR A 398 -15.44 34.11 17.47
CA THR A 398 -15.79 32.68 17.48
C THR A 398 -17.13 32.45 16.77
N ARG A 399 -18.11 33.34 16.99
CA ARG A 399 -19.43 33.30 16.33
C ARG A 399 -19.27 33.35 14.81
N GLN A 400 -18.49 34.31 14.31
CA GLN A 400 -18.20 34.45 12.88
C GLN A 400 -17.50 33.23 12.29
N ALA A 401 -16.52 32.65 13.01
CA ALA A 401 -15.86 31.42 12.58
C ALA A 401 -16.83 30.24 12.50
N VAL A 402 -17.68 30.03 13.53
CA VAL A 402 -18.67 28.96 13.55
C VAL A 402 -19.67 29.11 12.40
N GLU A 403 -20.15 30.33 12.13
CA GLU A 403 -21.05 30.60 11.00
C GLU A 403 -20.40 30.31 9.65
N THR A 404 -19.12 30.68 9.50
CA THR A 404 -18.33 30.39 8.28
C THR A 404 -18.17 28.88 8.08
N LEU A 405 -17.81 28.15 9.14
CA LEU A 405 -17.65 26.70 9.09
C LEU A 405 -18.97 25.99 8.80
N ALA A 406 -20.07 26.39 9.45
CA ALA A 406 -21.39 25.81 9.23
C ALA A 406 -21.87 26.03 7.79
N SER A 407 -21.60 27.21 7.22
CA SER A 407 -22.01 27.56 5.85
C SER A 407 -21.19 26.85 4.78
N SER A 408 -20.02 26.30 5.12
CA SER A 408 -19.18 25.56 4.17
C SER A 408 -19.77 24.22 3.75
N ALA A 409 -20.70 23.65 4.53
CA ALA A 409 -21.27 22.31 4.35
C ALA A 409 -20.23 21.18 4.24
N ARG A 410 -19.02 21.37 4.78
CA ARG A 410 -17.93 20.37 4.76
C ARG A 410 -17.75 19.58 6.06
N TYR A 411 -18.28 20.11 7.16
CA TYR A 411 -18.00 19.62 8.51
C TYR A 411 -19.27 19.41 9.31
N ARG A 412 -19.30 18.35 10.11
CA ARG A 412 -20.32 18.16 11.15
C ARG A 412 -19.87 18.84 12.44
N LEU A 413 -20.54 19.91 12.84
CA LEU A 413 -20.13 20.71 14.01
C LEU A 413 -20.81 20.22 15.28
N VAL A 414 -20.04 20.00 16.33
CA VAL A 414 -20.51 19.46 17.61
C VAL A 414 -20.03 20.35 18.76
N PRO A 415 -20.89 21.25 19.29
CA PRO A 415 -20.56 22.02 20.48
C PRO A 415 -20.40 21.12 21.71
N ILE A 416 -19.30 21.29 22.46
CA ILE A 416 -19.05 20.57 23.72
C ILE A 416 -18.60 21.56 24.81
N GLY A 417 -18.92 21.27 26.07
CA GLY A 417 -18.63 22.12 27.23
C GLY A 417 -19.88 22.62 27.96
N ASP A 418 -19.67 23.47 28.97
CA ASP A 418 -20.77 24.05 29.74
C ASP A 418 -21.33 25.29 29.05
N LEU A 419 -22.22 25.06 28.08
CA LEU A 419 -22.84 26.13 27.28
C LEU A 419 -23.78 27.02 28.11
N SER A 420 -24.16 26.60 29.33
CA SER A 420 -25.01 27.40 30.22
C SER A 420 -24.29 28.64 30.76
N LEU A 421 -22.95 28.62 30.76
CA LEU A 421 -22.11 29.73 31.18
C LEU A 421 -21.94 30.81 30.09
N LEU A 422 -22.48 30.58 28.89
CA LEU A 422 -22.32 31.46 27.74
C LEU A 422 -23.58 32.33 27.51
N PRO A 423 -23.44 33.55 26.96
CA PRO A 423 -24.58 34.37 26.60
C PRO A 423 -25.52 33.67 25.62
N GLN A 424 -26.83 33.78 25.87
CA GLN A 424 -27.89 33.15 25.07
C GLN A 424 -27.76 33.35 23.55
N PRO A 425 -27.43 34.56 23.03
CA PRO A 425 -27.24 34.75 21.60
C PRO A 425 -26.13 33.88 21.01
N PHE A 426 -25.04 33.65 21.75
CA PHE A 426 -23.93 32.82 21.29
C PHE A 426 -24.28 31.33 21.34
N THR A 427 -24.92 30.88 22.43
CA THR A 427 -25.40 29.50 22.56
C THR A 427 -26.37 29.13 21.45
N LYS A 428 -27.24 30.06 21.03
CA LYS A 428 -28.13 29.87 19.89
C LYS A 428 -27.37 29.62 18.58
N VAL A 429 -26.27 30.35 18.32
CA VAL A 429 -25.46 30.15 17.11
C VAL A 429 -24.81 28.77 17.08
N LEU A 430 -24.29 28.30 18.21
CA LEU A 430 -23.73 26.95 18.33
C LEU A 430 -24.78 25.87 18.04
N GLU A 431 -25.98 26.03 18.58
CA GLU A 431 -27.07 25.08 18.40
C GLU A 431 -27.61 25.08 16.96
N ASP A 432 -27.81 26.26 16.37
CA ASP A 432 -28.21 26.40 14.97
C ASP A 432 -27.13 25.82 14.01
N ALA A 433 -25.85 25.91 14.37
CA ALA A 433 -24.76 25.28 13.62
C ALA A 433 -24.78 23.75 13.73
N ARG A 434 -25.01 23.20 14.93
CA ARG A 434 -25.15 21.75 15.19
C ARG A 434 -26.29 21.16 14.37
N ILE A 435 -27.46 21.79 14.39
CA ILE A 435 -28.65 21.33 13.66
C ILE A 435 -28.40 21.37 12.15
N ARG A 436 -27.89 22.48 11.62
CA ARG A 436 -27.64 22.63 10.17
C ARG A 436 -26.63 21.64 9.61
N THR A 437 -25.65 21.23 10.43
CA THR A 437 -24.55 20.36 9.98
C THR A 437 -24.73 18.89 10.37
N ALA A 438 -25.85 18.52 11.01
CA ALA A 438 -26.07 17.17 11.54
C ALA A 438 -26.01 16.06 10.48
N GLN A 439 -26.41 16.36 9.24
CA GLN A 439 -26.43 15.42 8.10
C GLN A 439 -25.22 15.58 7.17
N VAL A 440 -24.28 16.47 7.49
CA VAL A 440 -23.06 16.62 6.70
C VAL A 440 -22.17 15.41 6.97
N GLY A 441 -21.92 14.62 5.93
CA GLY A 441 -20.88 13.59 5.95
C GLY A 441 -19.49 14.20 5.90
N GLY A 442 -18.49 13.51 6.44
CA GLY A 442 -17.09 13.97 6.47
C GLY A 442 -16.58 14.20 7.89
N MET A 443 -15.63 15.13 8.03
CA MET A 443 -14.91 15.38 9.29
C MET A 443 -15.84 15.97 10.37
N VAL A 444 -15.77 15.42 11.58
CA VAL A 444 -16.46 15.96 12.76
C VAL A 444 -15.58 17.04 13.40
N VAL A 445 -16.16 18.19 13.74
CA VAL A 445 -15.45 19.27 14.42
C VAL A 445 -16.12 19.58 15.75
N ASN A 446 -15.47 19.20 16.84
CA ASN A 446 -15.90 19.54 18.18
C ASN A 446 -15.50 21.00 18.50
N LEU A 447 -16.47 21.79 18.91
CA LEU A 447 -16.30 23.19 19.32
C LEU A 447 -16.31 23.25 20.85
N ALA A 448 -15.13 23.16 21.47
CA ALA A 448 -14.99 23.13 22.92
C ALA A 448 -15.10 24.56 23.50
N CYS A 449 -16.33 24.91 23.90
CA CYS A 449 -16.73 26.23 24.39
C CYS A 449 -17.09 26.13 25.88
N SER A 450 -16.46 26.95 26.72
CA SER A 450 -16.54 26.79 28.17
C SER A 450 -16.25 25.34 28.60
N TYR A 451 -15.26 24.71 27.93
CA TYR A 451 -14.90 23.32 28.15
C TYR A 451 -13.61 23.22 28.99
N ASN A 452 -13.60 22.25 29.89
CA ASN A 452 -12.43 21.78 30.63
C ASN A 452 -12.60 20.27 30.85
N GLY A 453 -11.54 19.48 30.71
CA GLY A 453 -11.53 18.04 30.94
C GLY A 453 -11.88 17.67 32.38
N THR A 454 -11.60 18.52 33.38
CA THR A 454 -12.09 18.29 34.75
C THR A 454 -13.61 18.37 34.82
N TRP A 455 -14.21 19.34 34.10
CA TRP A 455 -15.67 19.42 33.99
C TRP A 455 -16.22 18.20 33.28
N ASP A 456 -15.62 17.78 32.17
CA ASP A 456 -16.07 16.62 31.38
C ASP A 456 -16.04 15.32 32.22
N ILE A 457 -14.97 15.09 32.98
CA ILE A 457 -14.84 13.97 33.91
C ILE A 457 -15.90 14.03 35.01
N LEU A 458 -16.18 15.22 35.58
CA LEU A 458 -17.22 15.38 36.59
C LEU A 458 -18.61 15.09 36.03
N GLN A 459 -18.92 15.54 34.82
CA GLN A 459 -20.19 15.25 34.15
C GLN A 459 -20.35 13.76 33.87
N ALA A 460 -19.30 13.10 33.36
CA ALA A 460 -19.30 11.67 33.13
C ALA A 460 -19.47 10.88 34.44
N ALA A 461 -18.79 11.28 35.51
CA ALA A 461 -18.93 10.67 36.83
C ALA A 461 -20.34 10.83 37.41
N GLN A 462 -20.97 12.00 37.24
CA GLN A 462 -22.36 12.24 37.65
C GLN A 462 -23.33 11.36 36.84
N ALA A 463 -23.13 11.24 35.53
CA ALA A 463 -23.94 10.35 34.68
C ALA A 463 -23.78 8.87 35.08
N CYS A 464 -22.60 8.49 35.59
CA CYS A 464 -22.32 7.16 36.09
C CYS A 464 -22.72 6.92 37.56
N ALA A 465 -23.22 7.93 38.29
CA ALA A 465 -23.43 7.83 39.74
C ALA A 465 -24.43 6.75 40.20
N GLY A 466 -25.27 6.24 39.29
CA GLY A 466 -26.19 5.13 39.54
C GLY A 466 -25.64 3.73 39.22
N TRP A 467 -24.39 3.62 38.77
CA TRP A 467 -23.78 2.37 38.33
C TRP A 467 -22.94 1.76 39.45
N ASP A 468 -23.05 0.45 39.66
CA ASP A 468 -22.19 -0.29 40.58
C ASP A 468 -20.88 -0.65 39.86
N GLY A 469 -19.85 0.18 40.06
CA GLY A 469 -18.53 0.00 39.43
C GLY A 469 -18.57 0.13 37.90
N PRO A 470 -18.82 1.33 37.34
CA PRO A 470 -18.87 1.53 35.89
C PRO A 470 -17.54 1.12 35.24
N THR A 471 -17.65 0.39 34.12
CA THR A 471 -16.53 0.03 33.26
C THR A 471 -15.93 1.26 32.57
N ARG A 472 -14.70 1.14 32.04
CA ARG A 472 -14.05 2.21 31.26
C ARG A 472 -14.93 2.64 30.08
N GLU A 473 -15.52 1.68 29.38
CA GLU A 473 -16.35 1.90 28.21
C GLU A 473 -17.64 2.65 28.57
N GLN A 474 -18.28 2.31 29.69
CA GLN A 474 -19.47 3.02 30.19
C GLN A 474 -19.14 4.46 30.60
N PHE A 475 -17.97 4.66 31.22
CA PHE A 475 -17.50 5.99 31.56
C PHE A 475 -17.19 6.83 30.31
N GLU A 476 -16.50 6.24 29.33
CA GLU A 476 -16.16 6.89 28.05
C GLU A 476 -17.39 7.22 27.20
N ALA A 477 -18.43 6.38 27.25
CA ALA A 477 -19.73 6.65 26.65
C ALA A 477 -20.47 7.84 27.31
N SER A 478 -20.02 8.29 28.49
CA SER A 478 -20.58 9.44 29.21
C SER A 478 -19.76 10.72 29.04
N LEU A 479 -18.62 10.68 28.34
CA LEU A 479 -17.80 11.85 28.04
C LEU A 479 -18.39 12.64 26.86
N ALA A 480 -18.04 13.92 26.76
CA ALA A 480 -18.50 14.81 25.68
C ALA A 480 -18.09 14.36 24.26
N THR A 481 -17.11 13.46 24.15
CA THR A 481 -16.60 12.89 22.90
C THR A 481 -17.06 11.45 22.65
N ALA A 482 -18.09 10.98 23.38
CA ALA A 482 -18.63 9.63 23.25
C ALA A 482 -18.93 9.25 21.78
N GLY A 483 -18.51 8.05 21.40
CA GLY A 483 -18.69 7.50 20.05
C GLY A 483 -17.74 8.06 18.98
N GLN A 484 -16.74 8.86 19.36
CA GLN A 484 -15.71 9.36 18.46
C GLN A 484 -14.40 8.57 18.63
N PRO A 485 -13.52 8.52 17.60
CA PRO A 485 -12.18 7.97 17.75
C PRO A 485 -11.40 8.64 18.90
N PRO A 486 -10.51 7.90 19.59
CA PRO A 486 -9.69 8.47 20.66
C PRO A 486 -8.79 9.57 20.13
N VAL A 487 -8.51 10.58 20.95
CA VAL A 487 -7.56 11.65 20.60
C VAL A 487 -6.17 11.02 20.47
N GLU A 488 -5.60 11.07 19.26
CA GLU A 488 -4.25 10.54 19.02
C GLU A 488 -3.18 11.62 19.09
N LEU A 489 -3.56 12.90 18.87
CA LEU A 489 -2.63 14.02 18.84
C LEU A 489 -3.25 15.27 19.46
N VAL A 490 -2.54 15.87 20.42
CA VAL A 490 -2.84 17.20 20.95
C VAL A 490 -1.79 18.19 20.44
N VAL A 491 -2.23 19.24 19.72
CA VAL A 491 -1.36 20.29 19.21
C VAL A 491 -1.61 21.57 19.99
N ARG A 492 -0.58 22.08 20.67
CA ARG A 492 -0.65 23.35 21.38
C ARG A 492 0.34 24.36 20.82
N THR A 493 -0.17 25.52 20.44
CA THR A 493 0.62 26.65 19.95
C THR A 493 1.15 27.52 21.08
N SER A 494 2.02 28.47 20.75
CA SER A 494 2.59 29.51 21.61
C SER A 494 3.65 29.11 22.65
N GLY A 495 4.22 27.92 22.53
CA GLY A 495 5.36 27.45 23.33
C GLY A 495 5.03 27.00 24.76
N GLU A 496 3.75 27.06 25.17
CA GLU A 496 3.31 26.57 26.49
C GLU A 496 3.29 25.04 26.52
N ARG A 497 4.02 24.43 27.45
CA ARG A 497 4.15 22.96 27.57
C ARG A 497 3.27 22.38 28.67
N ARG A 498 1.95 22.59 28.56
CA ARG A 498 0.94 22.01 29.47
C ARG A 498 -0.40 21.83 28.76
N LEU A 499 -1.29 20.99 29.28
CA LEU A 499 -2.66 20.85 28.75
C LEU A 499 -3.61 21.93 29.27
N SER A 500 -3.32 22.57 30.41
CA SER A 500 -4.22 23.55 31.05
C SER A 500 -5.64 23.02 31.30
N GLY A 501 -5.79 21.70 31.54
CA GLY A 501 -7.10 21.08 31.74
C GLY A 501 -7.81 20.65 30.45
N PHE A 502 -7.22 20.82 29.27
CA PHE A 502 -7.85 20.40 28.02
C PHE A 502 -7.76 18.87 27.80
N MET A 503 -8.89 18.23 27.49
CA MET A 503 -9.03 16.81 27.11
C MET A 503 -8.32 15.83 28.07
N LEU A 504 -8.43 16.02 29.39
CA LEU A 504 -7.62 15.28 30.38
C LEU A 504 -7.76 13.75 30.29
N TRP A 505 -8.98 13.25 30.07
CA TRP A 505 -9.21 11.81 29.88
C TRP A 505 -8.78 11.36 28.48
N GLN A 506 -9.26 12.07 27.46
CA GLN A 506 -9.06 11.68 26.07
C GLN A 506 -7.60 11.77 25.63
N ALA A 507 -6.81 12.65 26.23
CA ALA A 507 -5.40 12.85 25.91
C ALA A 507 -4.46 11.92 26.70
N ALA A 508 -4.96 11.00 27.53
CA ALA A 508 -4.14 10.14 28.38
C ALA A 508 -3.12 9.31 27.60
N GLU A 509 -3.48 8.88 26.39
CA GLU A 509 -2.64 8.08 25.48
C GLU A 509 -2.28 8.87 24.20
N ALA A 510 -2.57 10.17 24.16
CA ALA A 510 -2.33 11.01 22.99
C ALA A 510 -0.88 11.48 22.92
N GLU A 511 -0.36 11.59 21.70
CA GLU A 511 0.89 12.31 21.45
C GLU A 511 0.70 13.80 21.72
N LEU A 512 1.67 14.42 22.37
CA LEU A 512 1.65 15.85 22.67
C LEU A 512 2.65 16.58 21.77
N GLN A 513 2.16 17.53 20.99
CA GLN A 513 2.96 18.41 20.15
C GLN A 513 2.84 19.86 20.64
N PHE A 514 3.96 20.40 21.10
CA PHE A 514 4.07 21.80 21.49
C PHE A 514 4.88 22.56 20.45
N THR A 515 4.35 23.68 19.94
CA THR A 515 5.06 24.55 18.98
C THR A 515 5.15 25.97 19.50
N ASP A 516 6.29 26.61 19.27
CA ASP A 516 6.53 28.02 19.62
C ASP A 516 5.77 28.98 18.69
N VAL A 517 5.24 28.48 17.57
CA VAL A 517 4.44 29.25 16.61
C VAL A 517 3.14 29.70 17.29
N LEU A 518 2.80 30.98 17.16
CA LEU A 518 1.54 31.53 17.66
C LEU A 518 0.39 31.12 16.73
N TRP A 519 -0.81 30.87 17.28
CA TRP A 519 -1.95 30.36 16.50
C TRP A 519 -2.25 31.12 15.19
N PRO A 520 -2.29 32.48 15.15
CA PRO A 520 -2.57 33.17 13.89
C PRO A 520 -1.51 32.96 12.80
N ASP A 521 -0.28 32.60 13.19
CA ASP A 521 0.84 32.30 12.27
C ASP A 521 0.93 30.79 11.95
N PHE A 522 0.13 29.92 12.56
CA PHE A 522 0.16 28.48 12.30
C PHE A 522 -0.29 28.21 10.86
N GLY A 523 0.64 27.71 10.03
CA GLY A 523 0.47 27.55 8.59
C GLY A 523 0.59 26.11 8.13
N ARG A 524 0.45 25.90 6.80
CA ARG A 524 0.56 24.58 6.17
C ARG A 524 1.89 23.91 6.50
N VAL A 525 2.99 24.66 6.49
CA VAL A 525 4.32 24.12 6.82
C VAL A 525 4.36 23.54 8.24
N GLN A 526 3.78 24.22 9.23
CA GLN A 526 3.78 23.73 10.61
C GLN A 526 2.90 22.49 10.77
N TRP A 527 1.76 22.44 10.08
CA TRP A 527 0.92 21.24 10.00
C TRP A 527 1.70 20.06 9.38
N GLU A 528 2.39 20.34 8.27
CA GLU A 528 3.27 19.42 7.55
C GLU A 528 4.56 19.07 8.30
N LEU A 529 4.88 19.69 9.42
CA LEU A 529 5.93 19.20 10.31
C LEU A 529 5.33 18.36 11.43
N THR A 530 4.21 18.84 11.98
CA THR A 530 3.47 18.19 13.08
C THR A 530 3.08 16.75 12.74
N LEU A 531 2.51 16.53 11.56
CA LEU A 531 2.12 15.19 11.12
C LEU A 531 3.36 14.30 10.81
N THR A 532 4.54 14.87 10.53
CA THR A 532 5.78 14.11 10.21
C THR A 532 6.36 13.59 11.50
N ASP A 533 6.41 14.46 12.51
CA ASP A 533 6.79 14.10 13.87
C ASP A 533 5.86 13.01 14.42
N PHE A 534 4.55 13.15 14.23
CA PHE A 534 3.57 12.15 14.65
C PHE A 534 3.81 10.78 14.00
N ALA A 535 4.02 10.74 12.68
CA ALA A 535 4.30 9.50 11.96
C ALA A 535 5.61 8.83 12.44
N ALA A 536 6.64 9.63 12.75
CA ALA A 536 7.94 9.13 13.19
C ALA A 536 7.93 8.53 14.61
N ARG A 537 7.07 9.01 15.53
CA ARG A 537 7.07 8.58 16.93
C ARG A 537 6.51 7.17 17.13
N LYS A 538 5.45 6.78 16.40
CA LYS A 538 4.86 5.45 16.57
C LYS A 538 5.65 4.32 15.93
N GLN A 539 6.52 4.62 14.95
CA GLN A 539 7.48 3.64 14.40
C GLN A 539 8.55 3.21 15.41
N ARG A 540 8.77 3.98 16.48
CA ARG A 540 9.81 3.71 17.48
C ARG A 540 9.36 2.81 18.64
N GLY A 541 8.14 2.27 18.60
CA GLY A 541 7.58 1.48 19.69
C GLY A 541 7.44 2.31 20.97
N GLY A 542 6.36 3.08 21.09
CA GLY A 542 5.98 3.66 22.37
C GLY A 542 5.65 2.53 23.35
N ALA A 543 6.32 2.53 24.50
CA ALA A 543 6.27 1.50 25.54
C ALA A 543 4.89 1.27 26.15
#